data_AF-A0AA36I125-F1
#
_entry.id   AF-A0AA36I125-F1
#
_cell.length_a   1.000
_cell.length_b   1.000
_cell.length_c   1.000
_cell.angle_alpha   90.00
_cell.angle_beta   90.00
_cell.angle_gamma   90.00
#
_symmetry.space_group_name_H-M   'P 1'
#
loop_
_entity.id
_entity.type
_entity.pdbx_description
1 polymer ?
#
loop_
_entity_poly.entity_id
_entity_poly.type
_entity_poly.pdbx_seq_one_letter_code
_entity_poly.pdbx_strand_id
1 'polypeptide(L)'
;MKHMPVGMRFAFALCLVSCKAEGEMISRLRARSQSAAEAASELQHMLQDGKMSIPLSLQAIQTTLVKMGHEVGNDTAVTTADFAKSIEPLLFSMQDTIRSQNNLTQQTLDNSWTTFTACSFDFSGPTGFEDVAALENSHTTCRVEEGMQKTALDACRIVQGNKESTLSDAKKDFHGDDQGGIKGKNALPEINACDFEQVGATWTSPKEYLEYFENHFGNLLSDWRSSRDAVVNAQNATNLQTTLCDSKEANYTNQKGDCGQFQKALENAACDILTHNTACRSYTGCYNRELHAYGEAQKLTKNQEAEQQAEMMGTLKILCMIRAFGKPDLNQKIDVCLATDYSTTTEVDALKISYYPNSQSPMPVDQRPKCASTFRASMIPGTGSFENSHYGSLPSNAPYNTCSASCCGYAEPTCVNYGCSSGYVKTQLCQCNSGCEKHGDCCWDYYDHCNVSTVEFTVMLNEVAFNGQPATCEGSDWIELYNAGFTRKDVKGWSLAVEKPDDTNPGSTVQYDVTFDTSQTVEPGSVLLVCAKPGGLSDTSLPNIEVEFEPGNKITWSDKAGNIIASTTVGGHTGTTKTWSRLHDGSFALRDPTPGAKNQ
;
A
#
# COMPACT_ATOMS: atom_id res chain seq x y z
N MET A 1 -42.07 -0.92 33.38
CA MET A 1 -40.63 -1.04 33.68
C MET A 1 -40.31 -0.14 34.86
N LYS A 2 -40.39 -0.72 36.06
CA LYS A 2 -39.96 -0.14 37.32
C LYS A 2 -38.76 -1.00 37.76
N HIS A 3 -37.68 -0.32 38.17
CA HIS A 3 -36.47 -0.80 38.87
C HIS A 3 -35.15 -0.94 38.06
N MET A 4 -34.12 -0.23 38.57
CA MET A 4 -32.65 -0.23 38.34
C MET A 4 -31.99 0.82 37.38
N PRO A 5 -30.71 1.25 37.61
CA PRO A 5 -30.36 2.65 37.99
C PRO A 5 -29.20 3.40 37.22
N VAL A 6 -29.27 4.74 37.25
CA VAL A 6 -28.26 5.83 37.50
C VAL A 6 -26.94 5.97 36.68
N GLY A 7 -26.53 5.09 35.77
CA GLY A 7 -25.21 5.22 35.09
C GLY A 7 -25.18 5.78 33.66
N MET A 8 -26.30 5.74 32.95
CA MET A 8 -26.36 5.79 31.49
C MET A 8 -27.79 6.24 31.20
N ARG A 9 -28.11 7.35 30.53
CA ARG A 9 -27.56 7.81 29.25
C ARG A 9 -27.73 9.33 29.16
N PHE A 10 -26.90 10.01 29.94
CA PHE A 10 -26.78 11.47 30.08
C PHE A 10 -26.34 12.18 28.78
N ALA A 11 -25.91 11.46 27.73
CA ALA A 11 -25.53 12.03 26.45
C ALA A 11 -26.71 12.18 25.44
N PHE A 12 -27.85 11.53 25.68
CA PHE A 12 -29.02 11.57 24.78
C PHE A 12 -30.00 12.71 25.11
N ALA A 13 -29.83 13.37 26.27
CA ALA A 13 -30.70 14.45 26.75
C ALA A 13 -30.29 15.86 26.27
N LEU A 14 -29.06 16.04 25.76
CA LEU A 14 -28.56 17.36 25.37
C LEU A 14 -28.96 17.80 23.96
N CYS A 15 -29.35 16.89 23.07
CA CYS A 15 -29.74 17.23 21.69
C CYS A 15 -31.24 17.01 21.40
N LEU A 16 -31.90 16.09 22.12
CA LEU A 16 -33.33 15.75 21.88
C LEU A 16 -34.34 16.70 22.55
N VAL A 17 -33.90 17.63 23.41
CA VAL A 17 -34.78 18.59 24.09
C VAL A 17 -35.15 19.79 23.21
N SER A 18 -34.43 20.05 22.12
CA SER A 18 -34.66 21.25 21.28
C SER A 18 -35.90 21.23 20.38
N CYS A 19 -36.71 20.15 20.34
CA CYS A 19 -37.87 20.11 19.42
C CYS A 19 -39.19 19.59 20.02
N LYS A 20 -39.27 19.24 21.31
CA LYS A 20 -40.54 18.76 21.92
C LYS A 20 -41.02 19.58 23.12
N ALA A 21 -40.34 20.69 23.43
CA ALA A 21 -40.61 21.54 24.59
C ALA A 21 -41.37 22.84 24.29
N GLU A 22 -41.92 23.03 23.07
CA GLU A 22 -42.58 24.31 22.74
C GLU A 22 -43.99 24.44 23.36
N GLY A 23 -44.71 23.33 23.61
CA GLY A 23 -46.08 23.38 24.14
C GLY A 23 -46.21 23.47 25.67
N GLU A 24 -45.42 22.69 26.43
CA GLU A 24 -45.54 22.61 27.90
C GLU A 24 -44.69 23.63 28.67
N MET A 25 -43.65 24.21 28.04
CA MET A 25 -42.87 25.30 28.64
C MET A 25 -43.69 26.61 28.69
N ILE A 26 -44.52 26.86 27.66
CA ILE A 26 -45.39 28.03 27.55
C ILE A 26 -46.57 27.99 28.54
N SER A 27 -47.09 26.80 28.87
CA SER A 27 -48.19 26.65 29.84
C SER A 27 -47.73 26.84 31.30
N ARG A 28 -46.48 26.49 31.63
CA ARG A 28 -45.90 26.69 32.97
C ARG A 28 -45.32 28.09 33.17
N LEU A 29 -44.75 28.73 32.14
CA LEU A 29 -44.32 30.14 32.19
C LEU A 29 -45.49 31.13 32.27
N ARG A 30 -46.67 30.79 31.74
CA ARG A 30 -47.90 31.59 31.94
C ARG A 30 -48.46 31.54 33.36
N ALA A 31 -48.06 30.57 34.19
CA ALA A 31 -48.72 30.30 35.47
C ALA A 31 -47.95 30.75 36.73
N ARG A 32 -46.65 31.07 36.66
CA ARG A 32 -45.86 31.41 37.86
C ARG A 32 -44.79 32.47 37.60
N SER A 33 -45.12 33.71 37.91
CA SER A 33 -44.19 34.83 38.06
C SER A 33 -43.68 34.89 39.51
N GLN A 34 -42.74 34.02 39.91
CA GLN A 34 -42.11 34.13 41.23
C GLN A 34 -40.58 33.96 41.15
N SER A 35 -39.94 35.07 40.77
CA SER A 35 -38.51 35.39 40.92
C SER A 35 -37.44 34.61 40.15
N ALA A 36 -36.41 35.34 39.72
CA ALA A 36 -35.22 34.82 39.05
C ALA A 36 -34.30 33.95 39.93
N ALA A 37 -34.50 33.98 41.26
CA ALA A 37 -33.67 33.28 42.23
C ALA A 37 -33.93 31.76 42.27
N GLU A 38 -35.18 31.32 42.07
CA GLU A 38 -35.56 29.90 42.09
C GLU A 38 -35.06 29.16 40.83
N ALA A 39 -35.14 29.82 39.67
CA ALA A 39 -34.63 29.27 38.42
C ALA A 39 -33.10 29.11 38.40
N ALA A 40 -32.36 29.99 39.10
CA ALA A 40 -30.90 29.92 39.23
C ALA A 40 -30.44 28.78 40.16
N SER A 41 -31.20 28.49 41.22
CA SER A 41 -30.88 27.45 42.21
C SER A 41 -31.05 26.03 41.65
N GLU A 42 -32.07 25.81 40.82
CA GLU A 42 -32.36 24.50 40.22
C GLU A 42 -31.34 24.12 39.13
N LEU A 43 -30.82 25.11 38.39
CA LEU A 43 -29.73 24.92 37.43
C LEU A 43 -28.39 24.55 38.09
N GLN A 44 -28.14 25.08 39.30
CA GLN A 44 -26.90 24.87 40.05
C GLN A 44 -26.81 23.47 40.66
N HIS A 45 -27.95 22.83 40.97
CA HIS A 45 -28.01 21.48 41.51
C HIS A 45 -27.79 20.39 40.46
N MET A 46 -28.08 20.69 39.18
CA MET A 46 -27.85 19.77 38.05
C MET A 46 -26.39 19.70 37.59
N LEU A 47 -25.58 20.73 37.90
CA LEU A 47 -24.19 20.86 37.43
C LEU A 47 -23.15 20.22 38.36
N GLN A 48 -23.52 19.80 39.58
CA GLN A 48 -22.58 19.28 40.60
C GLN A 48 -22.36 17.76 40.56
N ASP A 49 -23.14 16.99 39.77
CA ASP A 49 -23.15 15.51 39.83
C ASP A 49 -22.15 14.78 38.89
N GLY A 50 -21.12 15.48 38.40
CA GLY A 50 -19.80 14.87 38.15
C GLY A 50 -19.69 13.64 37.24
N LYS A 51 -20.50 13.49 36.18
CA LYS A 51 -20.39 12.38 35.22
C LYS A 51 -20.54 12.78 33.75
N MET A 52 -19.71 13.70 33.25
CA MET A 52 -19.32 13.81 31.84
C MET A 52 -18.25 14.90 31.71
N SER A 53 -17.35 14.78 30.73
CA SER A 53 -16.50 15.90 30.31
C SER A 53 -17.41 17.05 29.88
N ILE A 54 -17.40 18.12 30.66
CA ILE A 54 -18.12 19.36 30.38
C ILE A 54 -17.29 20.10 29.31
N PRO A 55 -17.85 20.42 28.12
CA PRO A 55 -17.19 21.30 27.16
C PRO A 55 -16.70 22.57 27.85
N LEU A 56 -15.47 23.01 27.58
CA LEU A 56 -14.86 24.19 28.25
C LEU A 56 -15.76 25.44 28.22
N SER A 57 -16.65 25.56 27.23
CA SER A 57 -17.68 26.59 27.12
C SER A 57 -18.63 26.64 28.33
N LEU A 58 -18.93 25.50 28.98
CA LEU A 58 -19.80 25.40 30.14
C LEU A 58 -19.11 25.71 31.48
N GLN A 59 -17.77 25.66 31.58
CA GLN A 59 -17.02 26.07 32.78
C GLN A 59 -17.00 27.59 32.98
N ALA A 60 -16.91 28.36 31.89
CA ALA A 60 -17.02 29.82 31.92
C ALA A 60 -18.43 30.27 32.36
N ILE A 61 -19.45 29.52 31.93
CA ILE A 61 -20.86 29.71 32.30
C ILE A 61 -21.06 29.46 33.80
N GLN A 62 -20.49 28.37 34.34
CA GLN A 62 -20.58 28.04 35.77
C GLN A 62 -20.04 29.17 36.65
N THR A 63 -18.90 29.76 36.26
CA THR A 63 -18.26 30.82 37.04
C THR A 63 -19.07 32.13 37.02
N THR A 64 -19.74 32.41 35.90
CA THR A 64 -20.47 33.67 35.70
C THR A 64 -21.89 33.61 36.24
N LEU A 65 -22.60 32.48 36.12
CA LEU A 65 -23.91 32.26 36.74
C LEU A 65 -23.83 32.31 38.27
N VAL A 66 -22.76 31.77 38.86
CA VAL A 66 -22.50 31.86 40.30
C VAL A 66 -22.28 33.31 40.74
N LYS A 67 -21.54 34.12 39.97
CA LYS A 67 -21.39 35.56 40.25
C LYS A 67 -22.71 36.31 40.22
N MET A 68 -23.53 36.07 39.20
CA MET A 68 -24.82 36.74 39.04
C MET A 68 -25.83 36.34 40.13
N GLY A 69 -25.86 35.07 40.52
CA GLY A 69 -26.72 34.60 41.64
C GLY A 69 -26.38 35.27 42.97
N HIS A 70 -25.12 35.66 43.18
CA HIS A 70 -24.68 36.41 44.36
C HIS A 70 -25.04 37.91 44.30
N GLU A 71 -25.18 38.50 43.10
CA GLU A 71 -25.47 39.94 42.92
C GLU A 71 -26.97 40.27 42.94
N VAL A 72 -27.85 39.32 42.60
CA VAL A 72 -29.32 39.52 42.54
C VAL A 72 -30.00 39.46 43.92
N GLY A 73 -29.26 39.16 44.99
CA GLY A 73 -29.78 38.93 46.35
C GLY A 73 -30.23 40.16 47.15
N ASN A 74 -30.22 41.38 46.59
CA ASN A 74 -30.63 42.58 47.34
C ASN A 74 -31.44 43.57 46.48
N ASP A 75 -32.72 43.71 46.82
CA ASP A 75 -33.68 44.78 46.48
C ASP A 75 -33.55 45.45 45.10
N THR A 76 -34.34 44.98 44.13
CA THR A 76 -35.19 45.78 43.21
C THR A 76 -35.91 44.83 42.25
N ALA A 77 -37.06 45.27 41.72
CA ALA A 77 -37.83 44.51 40.72
C ALA A 77 -37.05 44.40 39.40
N VAL A 78 -36.15 43.42 39.30
CA VAL A 78 -35.45 43.06 38.07
C VAL A 78 -36.49 42.64 37.04
N THR A 79 -36.64 43.43 35.98
CA THR A 79 -37.58 43.08 34.91
C THR A 79 -37.01 41.89 34.14
N THR A 80 -37.86 41.12 33.47
CA THR A 80 -37.42 40.05 32.55
C THR A 80 -36.47 40.58 31.45
N ALA A 81 -36.52 41.88 31.14
CA ALA A 81 -35.60 42.54 30.22
C ALA A 81 -34.19 42.77 30.82
N ASP A 82 -34.09 43.01 32.13
CA ASP A 82 -32.80 43.17 32.83
C ASP A 82 -32.09 41.82 32.99
N PHE A 83 -32.86 40.74 33.18
CA PHE A 83 -32.34 39.38 33.15
C PHE A 83 -31.88 38.95 31.74
N ALA A 84 -32.61 39.34 30.68
CA ALA A 84 -32.19 39.08 29.31
C ALA A 84 -30.84 39.76 28.98
N LYS A 85 -30.61 40.98 29.48
CA LYS A 85 -29.35 41.72 29.31
C LYS A 85 -28.15 41.06 29.99
N SER A 86 -28.35 40.30 31.04
CA SER A 86 -27.24 39.65 31.77
C SER A 86 -26.83 38.30 31.18
N ILE A 87 -27.67 37.69 30.32
CA ILE A 87 -27.37 36.44 29.59
C ILE A 87 -26.61 36.70 28.28
N GLU A 88 -26.81 37.85 27.64
CA GLU A 88 -26.17 38.17 26.35
C GLU A 88 -24.62 38.07 26.38
N PRO A 89 -23.90 38.56 27.41
CA PRO A 89 -22.45 38.36 27.53
C PRO A 89 -22.01 36.89 27.64
N LEU A 90 -22.84 36.02 28.23
CA LEU A 90 -22.57 34.59 28.32
C LEU A 90 -22.62 33.92 26.95
N LEU A 91 -23.61 34.28 26.14
CA LEU A 91 -23.74 33.76 24.77
C LEU A 91 -22.55 34.19 23.90
N PHE A 92 -22.07 35.43 24.02
CA PHE A 92 -20.86 35.85 23.32
C PHE A 92 -19.63 35.08 23.79
N SER A 93 -19.48 34.82 25.10
CA SER A 93 -18.39 33.98 25.60
C SER A 93 -18.45 32.53 25.08
N MET A 94 -19.65 31.98 24.88
CA MET A 94 -19.82 30.65 24.25
C MET A 94 -19.38 30.69 22.79
N GLN A 95 -19.82 31.70 22.04
CA GLN A 95 -19.43 31.89 20.64
C GLN A 95 -17.91 32.01 20.48
N ASP A 96 -17.24 32.76 21.36
CA ASP A 96 -15.78 32.88 21.35
C ASP A 96 -15.09 31.56 21.70
N THR A 97 -15.67 30.75 22.59
CA THR A 97 -15.15 29.41 22.90
C THR A 97 -15.29 28.47 21.70
N ILE A 98 -16.43 28.49 21.01
CA ILE A 98 -16.66 27.69 19.80
C ILE A 98 -15.64 28.07 18.72
N ARG A 99 -15.41 29.38 18.48
CA ARG A 99 -14.38 29.86 17.54
C ARG A 99 -12.97 29.39 17.94
N SER A 100 -12.65 29.45 19.22
CA SER A 100 -11.35 29.00 19.75
C SER A 100 -11.13 27.50 19.51
N GLN A 101 -12.16 26.68 19.76
CA GLN A 101 -12.12 25.24 19.50
C GLN A 101 -12.01 24.94 18.00
N ASN A 102 -12.74 25.66 17.15
CA ASN A 102 -12.63 25.52 15.69
C ASN A 102 -11.22 25.85 15.17
N ASN A 103 -10.60 26.91 15.70
CA ASN A 103 -9.22 27.24 15.38
C ASN A 103 -8.24 26.14 15.82
N LEU A 104 -8.47 25.49 16.97
CA LEU A 104 -7.65 24.36 17.41
C LEU A 104 -7.85 23.14 16.50
N THR A 105 -9.08 22.87 16.08
CA THR A 105 -9.42 21.83 15.11
C THR A 105 -8.70 22.06 13.78
N GLN A 106 -8.67 23.30 13.27
CA GLN A 106 -7.88 23.66 12.08
C GLN A 106 -6.38 23.39 12.29
N GLN A 107 -5.81 23.83 13.43
CA GLN A 107 -4.39 23.61 13.74
C GLN A 107 -4.04 22.12 13.81
N THR A 108 -4.90 21.27 14.37
CA THR A 108 -4.67 19.82 14.39
C THR A 108 -4.60 19.25 12.98
N LEU A 109 -5.50 19.67 12.09
CA LEU A 109 -5.49 19.25 10.69
C LEU A 109 -4.24 19.75 9.95
N ASP A 110 -3.87 21.02 10.15
CA ASP A 110 -2.68 21.65 9.56
C ASP A 110 -1.39 20.95 10.00
N ASN A 111 -1.27 20.60 11.28
CA ASN A 111 -0.10 19.89 11.81
C ASN A 111 0.01 18.48 11.23
N SER A 112 -1.11 17.77 11.11
CA SER A 112 -1.11 16.43 10.51
C SER A 112 -0.74 16.49 9.03
N TRP A 113 -1.27 17.45 8.28
CA TRP A 113 -0.89 17.69 6.88
C TRP A 113 0.58 18.07 6.74
N THR A 114 1.09 18.95 7.59
CA THR A 114 2.51 19.34 7.62
C THR A 114 3.40 18.14 7.88
N THR A 115 3.02 17.26 8.81
CA THR A 115 3.77 16.04 9.12
C THR A 115 3.80 15.08 7.92
N PHE A 116 2.66 14.89 7.24
CA PHE A 116 2.58 14.09 6.02
C PHE A 116 3.42 14.67 4.88
N THR A 117 3.32 15.97 4.63
CA THR A 117 4.08 16.64 3.56
C THR A 117 5.57 16.78 3.87
N ALA A 118 5.96 16.68 5.15
CA ALA A 118 7.36 16.63 5.58
C ALA A 118 8.05 15.28 5.34
N CYS A 119 7.32 14.25 4.89
CA CYS A 119 7.93 12.98 4.46
C CYS A 119 8.87 13.22 3.28
N SER A 120 10.17 13.43 3.57
CA SER A 120 11.15 13.77 2.56
C SER A 120 11.60 12.54 1.79
N PHE A 121 11.60 12.66 0.47
CA PHE A 121 12.19 11.69 -0.43
C PHE A 121 13.62 12.13 -0.75
N ASP A 122 14.56 11.85 0.17
CA ASP A 122 15.97 12.17 -0.03
C ASP A 122 16.75 10.93 -0.47
N PHE A 123 17.23 10.96 -1.72
CA PHE A 123 18.11 9.96 -2.31
C PHE A 123 19.60 10.30 -2.14
N SER A 124 19.95 11.36 -1.42
CA SER A 124 21.34 11.77 -1.26
C SER A 124 22.20 10.84 -0.38
N GLY A 125 21.60 9.83 0.25
CA GLY A 125 22.30 8.71 0.90
C GLY A 125 22.65 7.58 -0.08
N PRO A 126 23.67 6.73 0.22
CA PRO A 126 24.04 5.61 -0.62
C PRO A 126 22.86 4.64 -0.74
N THR A 127 22.18 4.69 -1.88
CA THR A 127 21.03 3.82 -2.18
C THR A 127 21.44 2.38 -2.46
N GLY A 128 22.76 2.11 -2.55
CA GLY A 128 23.36 0.85 -2.98
C GLY A 128 23.22 0.59 -4.49
N PHE A 129 22.38 1.33 -5.22
CA PHE A 129 22.16 1.11 -6.65
C PHE A 129 23.38 1.46 -7.50
N GLU A 130 24.10 2.53 -7.16
CA GLU A 130 25.36 2.89 -7.82
C GLU A 130 26.43 1.80 -7.61
N ASP A 131 26.48 1.22 -6.42
CA ASP A 131 27.40 0.13 -6.09
C ASP A 131 27.06 -1.13 -6.89
N VAL A 132 25.77 -1.48 -7.02
CA VAL A 132 25.32 -2.59 -7.86
C VAL A 132 25.69 -2.37 -9.33
N ALA A 133 25.45 -1.18 -9.88
CA ALA A 133 25.80 -0.88 -11.27
C ALA A 133 27.32 -0.94 -11.51
N ALA A 134 28.12 -0.44 -10.55
CA ALA A 134 29.57 -0.50 -10.62
C ALA A 134 30.10 -1.94 -10.54
N LEU A 135 29.52 -2.76 -9.66
CA LEU A 135 29.86 -4.17 -9.51
C LEU A 135 29.42 -4.99 -10.72
N GLU A 136 28.27 -4.70 -11.30
CA GLU A 136 27.79 -5.32 -12.54
C GLU A 136 28.74 -5.03 -13.71
N ASN A 137 29.16 -3.78 -13.87
CA ASN A 137 30.12 -3.41 -14.91
C ASN A 137 31.47 -4.11 -14.70
N SER A 138 31.94 -4.19 -13.46
CA SER A 138 33.19 -4.88 -13.10
C SER A 138 33.10 -6.39 -13.37
N HIS A 139 32.00 -7.04 -12.97
CA HIS A 139 31.75 -8.45 -13.23
C HIS A 139 31.67 -8.74 -14.73
N THR A 140 30.89 -7.97 -15.48
CA THR A 140 30.71 -8.15 -16.93
C THR A 140 32.03 -8.00 -17.68
N THR A 141 32.81 -6.97 -17.35
CA THR A 141 34.14 -6.75 -17.92
C THR A 141 35.07 -7.93 -17.63
N CYS A 142 35.09 -8.40 -16.38
CA CYS A 142 35.88 -9.55 -15.98
C CYS A 142 35.52 -10.81 -16.78
N ARG A 143 34.24 -11.08 -17.00
CA ARG A 143 33.77 -12.27 -17.75
C ARG A 143 34.13 -12.19 -19.24
N VAL A 144 34.17 -11.01 -19.84
CA VAL A 144 34.68 -10.84 -21.21
C VAL A 144 36.15 -11.24 -21.28
N GLU A 145 36.97 -10.79 -20.33
CA GLU A 145 38.38 -11.17 -20.24
C GLU A 145 38.56 -12.68 -19.97
N GLU A 146 37.76 -13.27 -19.08
CA GLU A 146 37.71 -14.72 -18.86
C GLU A 146 37.43 -15.48 -20.16
N GLY A 147 36.44 -15.03 -20.93
CA GLY A 147 36.10 -15.61 -22.23
C GLY A 147 37.27 -15.56 -23.21
N MET A 148 38.00 -14.43 -23.26
CA MET A 148 39.20 -14.32 -24.10
C MET A 148 40.30 -15.30 -23.67
N GLN A 149 40.55 -15.44 -22.37
CA GLN A 149 41.52 -16.41 -21.85
C GLN A 149 41.10 -17.85 -22.14
N LYS A 150 39.80 -18.16 -22.02
CA LYS A 150 39.26 -19.49 -22.33
C LYS A 150 39.46 -19.84 -23.81
N THR A 151 39.15 -18.92 -24.72
CA THR A 151 39.39 -19.12 -26.15
C THR A 151 40.87 -19.34 -26.46
N ALA A 152 41.76 -18.59 -25.81
CA ALA A 152 43.21 -18.76 -25.97
C ALA A 152 43.72 -20.12 -25.44
N LEU A 153 43.16 -20.59 -24.32
CA LEU A 153 43.45 -21.92 -23.77
C LEU A 153 42.97 -23.03 -24.72
N ASP A 154 41.74 -22.92 -25.24
CA ASP A 154 41.18 -23.92 -26.15
C ASP A 154 42.00 -24.04 -27.43
N ALA A 155 42.39 -22.91 -28.02
CA ALA A 155 43.30 -22.89 -29.16
C ALA A 155 44.66 -23.54 -28.83
N CYS A 156 45.18 -23.33 -27.62
CA CYS A 156 46.43 -23.96 -27.17
C CYS A 156 46.29 -25.48 -27.08
N ARG A 157 45.21 -25.97 -26.47
CA ARG A 157 44.97 -27.42 -26.29
C ARG A 157 44.77 -28.14 -27.63
N ILE A 158 44.19 -27.47 -28.64
CA ILE A 158 44.14 -28.00 -30.02
C ILE A 158 45.55 -28.20 -30.58
N VAL A 159 46.43 -27.20 -30.45
CA VAL A 159 47.82 -27.33 -30.92
C VAL A 159 48.56 -28.43 -30.16
N GLN A 160 48.33 -28.54 -28.84
CA GLN A 160 48.89 -29.62 -28.03
C GLN A 160 48.46 -31.00 -28.54
N GLY A 161 47.18 -31.22 -28.81
CA GLY A 161 46.69 -32.49 -29.36
C GLY A 161 47.34 -32.86 -30.69
N ASN A 162 47.58 -31.87 -31.57
CA ASN A 162 48.31 -32.10 -32.83
C ASN A 162 49.78 -32.53 -32.59
N LYS A 163 50.45 -31.93 -31.59
CA LYS A 163 51.82 -32.32 -31.21
C LYS A 163 51.86 -33.71 -30.57
N GLU A 164 50.88 -34.05 -29.74
CA GLU A 164 50.72 -35.38 -29.16
C GLU A 164 50.49 -36.45 -30.25
N SER A 165 49.68 -36.15 -31.27
CA SER A 165 49.52 -37.03 -32.44
C SER A 165 50.85 -37.22 -33.18
N THR A 166 51.58 -36.14 -33.45
CA THR A 166 52.89 -36.20 -34.14
C THR A 166 53.90 -37.04 -33.36
N LEU A 167 53.92 -36.91 -32.03
CA LEU A 167 54.76 -37.71 -31.14
C LEU A 167 54.36 -39.19 -31.17
N SER A 168 53.06 -39.48 -31.17
CA SER A 168 52.53 -40.84 -31.30
C SER A 168 52.99 -41.49 -32.61
N ASP A 169 52.85 -40.77 -33.73
CA ASP A 169 53.27 -41.25 -35.05
C ASP A 169 54.79 -41.48 -35.13
N ALA A 170 55.59 -40.57 -34.57
CA ALA A 170 57.05 -40.73 -34.51
C ALA A 170 57.46 -41.94 -33.65
N LYS A 171 56.80 -42.15 -32.51
CA LYS A 171 57.03 -43.33 -31.66
C LYS A 171 56.67 -44.62 -32.39
N LYS A 172 55.57 -44.62 -33.15
CA LYS A 172 55.15 -45.75 -33.97
C LYS A 172 56.17 -46.08 -35.07
N ASP A 173 56.69 -45.08 -35.78
CA ASP A 173 57.75 -45.29 -36.80
C ASP A 173 59.05 -45.85 -36.20
N PHE A 174 59.43 -45.36 -35.01
CA PHE A 174 60.66 -45.79 -34.35
C PHE A 174 60.55 -47.17 -33.69
N HIS A 175 59.50 -47.41 -32.89
CA HIS A 175 59.33 -48.63 -32.10
C HIS A 175 58.59 -49.75 -32.85
N GLY A 176 57.74 -49.39 -33.81
CA GLY A 176 56.86 -50.32 -34.51
C GLY A 176 55.46 -50.37 -33.91
N ASP A 177 54.65 -51.25 -34.45
CA ASP A 177 53.30 -51.55 -33.99
C ASP A 177 53.20 -53.04 -33.68
N ASP A 178 53.34 -53.40 -32.41
CA ASP A 178 53.30 -54.78 -31.94
C ASP A 178 51.96 -55.47 -32.28
N GLN A 179 50.88 -54.70 -32.46
CA GLN A 179 49.55 -55.22 -32.81
C GLN A 179 49.36 -55.41 -34.32
N GLY A 180 50.18 -54.73 -35.14
CA GLY A 180 50.12 -54.77 -36.60
C GLY A 180 51.22 -55.60 -37.27
N GLY A 181 52.17 -56.14 -36.51
CA GLY A 181 53.35 -56.85 -37.06
C GLY A 181 54.32 -55.93 -37.82
N ILE A 182 54.19 -54.61 -37.66
CA ILE A 182 55.06 -53.62 -38.31
C ILE A 182 56.28 -53.43 -37.41
N LYS A 183 57.44 -53.84 -37.87
CA LYS A 183 58.71 -53.56 -37.19
C LYS A 183 59.06 -52.08 -37.32
N GLY A 184 59.35 -51.45 -36.19
CA GLY A 184 59.89 -50.09 -36.18
C GLY A 184 61.36 -50.07 -36.59
N LYS A 185 61.87 -48.87 -36.88
CA LYS A 185 63.28 -48.67 -37.27
C LYS A 185 64.29 -49.00 -36.17
N ASN A 186 63.86 -49.13 -34.91
CA ASN A 186 64.67 -49.58 -33.78
C ASN A 186 64.72 -51.11 -33.60
N ALA A 187 63.98 -51.87 -34.42
CA ALA A 187 64.03 -53.32 -34.36
C ALA A 187 65.31 -53.85 -35.02
N LEU A 188 65.88 -54.91 -34.44
CA LEU A 188 66.97 -55.64 -35.09
C LEU A 188 66.45 -56.36 -36.36
N PRO A 189 67.25 -56.42 -37.44
CA PRO A 189 66.94 -57.24 -38.61
C PRO A 189 66.69 -58.70 -38.21
N GLU A 190 65.71 -59.34 -38.85
CA GLU A 190 65.25 -60.70 -38.50
C GLU A 190 66.17 -61.81 -39.02
N ILE A 191 67.02 -61.47 -39.98
CA ILE A 191 67.98 -62.35 -40.65
C ILE A 191 69.37 -61.80 -40.30
N ASN A 192 70.37 -62.68 -40.15
CA ASN A 192 71.77 -62.26 -40.06
C ASN A 192 72.07 -61.43 -41.31
N ALA A 193 72.13 -60.10 -41.18
CA ALA A 193 72.25 -59.19 -42.33
C ALA A 193 73.53 -59.44 -43.14
N CYS A 194 74.48 -60.22 -42.58
CA CYS A 194 75.69 -60.69 -43.20
C CYS A 194 75.56 -62.01 -44.00
N ASP A 195 74.43 -62.73 -43.89
CA ASP A 195 74.19 -64.02 -44.57
C ASP A 195 73.47 -63.87 -45.93
N PHE A 196 73.33 -62.64 -46.45
CA PHE A 196 72.55 -62.39 -47.65
C PHE A 196 73.39 -62.58 -48.94
N GLU A 197 73.43 -63.80 -49.45
CA GLU A 197 73.43 -63.99 -50.91
C GLU A 197 72.06 -63.51 -51.41
N GLN A 198 71.97 -62.28 -51.93
CA GLN A 198 70.76 -61.89 -52.66
C GLN A 198 70.54 -62.92 -53.77
N VAL A 199 69.36 -63.55 -53.82
CA VAL A 199 69.00 -64.48 -54.90
C VAL A 199 69.07 -63.72 -56.23
N GLY A 200 70.17 -63.87 -56.95
CA GLY A 200 70.46 -63.17 -58.21
C GLY A 200 71.57 -62.10 -58.18
N ALA A 201 72.15 -61.75 -57.03
CA ALA A 201 73.32 -60.86 -57.01
C ALA A 201 74.59 -61.63 -57.36
N THR A 202 75.16 -61.32 -58.51
CA THR A 202 76.51 -61.79 -58.88
C THR A 202 77.48 -60.65 -58.63
N TRP A 203 78.14 -60.68 -57.47
CA TRP A 203 79.20 -59.71 -57.16
C TRP A 203 80.39 -59.97 -58.07
N THR A 204 80.77 -58.97 -58.86
CA THR A 204 81.88 -59.11 -59.83
C THR A 204 83.24 -58.92 -59.17
N SER A 205 83.28 -58.39 -57.94
CA SER A 205 84.49 -58.26 -57.12
C SER A 205 84.18 -58.17 -55.61
N PRO A 206 85.14 -58.49 -54.72
CA PRO A 206 85.01 -58.25 -53.28
C PRO A 206 84.75 -56.77 -52.92
N LYS A 207 85.21 -55.85 -53.76
CA LYS A 207 84.99 -54.41 -53.56
C LYS A 207 83.52 -54.03 -53.69
N GLU A 208 82.84 -54.55 -54.71
CA GLU A 208 81.41 -54.30 -54.95
C GLU A 208 80.53 -54.80 -53.79
N TYR A 209 80.87 -55.97 -53.23
CA TYR A 209 80.23 -56.53 -52.03
C TYR A 209 80.37 -55.59 -50.82
N LEU A 210 81.59 -55.13 -50.55
CA LEU A 210 81.88 -54.25 -49.41
C LEU A 210 81.19 -52.89 -49.56
N GLU A 211 81.21 -52.29 -50.75
CA GLU A 211 80.53 -51.02 -51.03
C GLU A 211 79.01 -51.14 -50.86
N TYR A 212 78.39 -52.27 -51.26
CA TYR A 212 76.97 -52.51 -51.02
C TYR A 212 76.64 -52.54 -49.53
N PHE A 213 77.39 -53.31 -48.73
CA PHE A 213 77.12 -53.43 -47.30
C PHE A 213 77.42 -52.15 -46.52
N GLU A 214 78.48 -51.42 -46.89
CA GLU A 214 78.77 -50.10 -46.35
C GLU A 214 77.57 -49.16 -46.55
N ASN A 215 77.02 -49.10 -47.77
CA ASN A 215 75.85 -48.28 -48.07
C ASN A 215 74.59 -48.79 -47.36
N HIS A 216 74.36 -50.10 -47.32
CA HIS A 216 73.18 -50.70 -46.68
C HIS A 216 73.14 -50.39 -45.17
N PHE A 217 74.23 -50.67 -44.45
CA PHE A 217 74.33 -50.36 -43.03
C PHE A 217 74.40 -48.86 -42.76
N GLY A 218 75.03 -48.08 -43.66
CA GLY A 218 75.00 -46.63 -43.62
C GLY A 218 73.58 -46.07 -43.67
N ASN A 219 72.75 -46.58 -44.58
CA ASN A 219 71.33 -46.20 -44.71
C ASN A 219 70.52 -46.61 -43.49
N LEU A 220 70.67 -47.85 -43.00
CA LEU A 220 69.99 -48.31 -41.77
C LEU A 220 70.33 -47.45 -40.55
N LEU A 221 71.61 -47.12 -40.38
CA LEU A 221 72.06 -46.25 -39.29
C LEU A 221 71.51 -44.83 -39.45
N SER A 222 71.46 -44.31 -40.69
CA SER A 222 70.87 -43.01 -40.99
C SER A 222 69.37 -42.99 -40.64
N ASP A 223 68.62 -43.98 -41.10
CA ASP A 223 67.17 -44.09 -40.84
C ASP A 223 66.86 -44.24 -39.35
N TRP A 224 67.66 -45.04 -38.64
CA TRP A 224 67.55 -45.17 -37.18
C TRP A 224 67.80 -43.83 -36.48
N ARG A 225 68.86 -43.09 -36.87
CA ARG A 225 69.18 -41.79 -36.28
C ARG A 225 68.07 -40.78 -36.55
N SER A 226 67.60 -40.69 -37.79
CA SER A 226 66.55 -39.77 -38.20
C SER A 226 65.22 -40.04 -37.47
N SER A 227 64.83 -41.31 -37.32
CA SER A 227 63.60 -41.68 -36.60
C SER A 227 63.71 -41.48 -35.09
N ARG A 228 64.86 -41.80 -34.47
CA ARG A 228 65.16 -41.45 -33.08
C ARG A 228 65.06 -39.93 -32.85
N ASP A 229 65.69 -39.15 -33.71
CA ASP A 229 65.71 -37.68 -33.59
C ASP A 229 64.31 -37.10 -33.80
N ALA A 230 63.49 -37.70 -34.68
CA ALA A 230 62.08 -37.33 -34.83
C ALA A 230 61.28 -37.53 -33.54
N VAL A 231 61.46 -38.65 -32.82
CA VAL A 231 60.83 -38.89 -31.52
C VAL A 231 61.28 -37.84 -30.50
N VAL A 232 62.59 -37.60 -30.38
CA VAL A 232 63.15 -36.63 -29.41
C VAL A 232 62.63 -35.22 -29.69
N ASN A 233 62.64 -34.79 -30.95
CA ASN A 233 62.17 -33.46 -31.35
C ASN A 233 60.65 -33.30 -31.12
N ALA A 234 59.86 -34.31 -31.47
CA ALA A 234 58.42 -34.31 -31.21
C ALA A 234 58.13 -34.27 -29.70
N GLN A 235 58.88 -35.03 -28.88
CA GLN A 235 58.71 -35.06 -27.43
C GLN A 235 59.02 -33.69 -26.81
N ASN A 236 60.12 -33.06 -27.21
CA ASN A 236 60.49 -31.72 -26.73
C ASN A 236 59.45 -30.66 -27.15
N ALA A 237 58.94 -30.73 -28.38
CA ALA A 237 57.90 -29.83 -28.88
C ALA A 237 56.59 -30.00 -28.10
N THR A 238 56.17 -31.23 -27.81
CA THR A 238 55.00 -31.52 -26.98
C THR A 238 55.18 -30.98 -25.57
N ASN A 239 56.31 -31.27 -24.91
CA ASN A 239 56.57 -30.79 -23.55
C ASN A 239 56.51 -29.26 -23.45
N LEU A 240 57.11 -28.54 -24.40
CA LEU A 240 57.07 -27.08 -24.46
C LEU A 240 55.63 -26.57 -24.63
N GLN A 241 54.86 -27.21 -25.51
CA GLN A 241 53.46 -26.85 -25.75
C GLN A 241 52.59 -27.12 -24.51
N THR A 242 52.80 -28.23 -23.80
CA THR A 242 52.12 -28.55 -22.54
C THR A 242 52.37 -27.45 -21.50
N THR A 243 53.63 -27.07 -21.27
CA THR A 243 53.96 -25.97 -20.34
C THR A 243 53.28 -24.65 -20.71
N LEU A 244 53.20 -24.32 -22.01
CA LEU A 244 52.50 -23.13 -22.49
C LEU A 244 51.00 -23.19 -22.19
N CYS A 245 50.36 -24.33 -22.44
CA CYS A 245 48.93 -24.48 -22.20
C CYS A 245 48.59 -24.51 -20.71
N ASP A 246 49.44 -25.10 -19.88
CA ASP A 246 49.26 -25.12 -18.42
C ASP A 246 49.36 -23.71 -17.83
N SER A 247 50.25 -22.86 -18.35
CA SER A 247 50.29 -21.44 -17.98
C SER A 247 49.00 -20.69 -18.36
N LYS A 248 48.42 -20.98 -19.52
CA LYS A 248 47.14 -20.40 -19.94
C LYS A 248 45.97 -20.90 -19.09
N GLU A 249 45.99 -22.18 -18.70
CA GLU A 249 45.00 -22.77 -17.82
C GLU A 249 45.03 -22.13 -16.43
N ALA A 250 46.22 -21.88 -15.88
CA ALA A 250 46.37 -21.15 -14.62
C ALA A 250 45.78 -19.73 -14.73
N ASN A 251 46.09 -18.99 -15.80
CA ASN A 251 45.54 -17.64 -16.01
C ASN A 251 44.01 -17.64 -16.14
N TYR A 252 43.45 -18.55 -16.94
CA TYR A 252 42.00 -18.71 -17.07
C TYR A 252 41.35 -19.06 -15.71
N THR A 253 41.95 -19.99 -14.95
CA THR A 253 41.41 -20.42 -13.65
C THR A 253 41.43 -19.29 -12.63
N ASN A 254 42.50 -18.50 -12.59
CA ASN A 254 42.61 -17.33 -11.72
C ASN A 254 41.56 -16.27 -12.09
N GLN A 255 41.48 -15.91 -13.38
CA GLN A 255 40.48 -14.95 -13.88
C GLN A 255 39.05 -15.40 -13.53
N LYS A 256 38.72 -16.68 -13.75
CA LYS A 256 37.42 -17.25 -13.39
C LYS A 256 37.12 -17.13 -11.89
N GLY A 257 38.13 -17.33 -11.05
CA GLY A 257 38.04 -17.12 -9.61
C GLY A 257 37.70 -15.67 -9.25
N ASP A 258 38.42 -14.71 -9.85
CA ASP A 258 38.24 -13.28 -9.63
C ASP A 258 36.85 -12.81 -10.11
N CYS A 259 36.41 -13.25 -11.28
CA CYS A 259 35.07 -12.94 -11.78
C CYS A 259 33.98 -13.54 -10.88
N GLY A 260 34.23 -14.72 -10.30
CA GLY A 260 33.36 -15.30 -9.28
C GLY A 260 33.25 -14.43 -8.01
N GLN A 261 34.32 -13.74 -7.61
CA GLN A 261 34.26 -12.80 -6.48
C GLN A 261 33.46 -11.55 -6.81
N PHE A 262 33.63 -10.98 -8.01
CA PHE A 262 32.80 -9.85 -8.46
C PHE A 262 31.32 -10.23 -8.53
N GLN A 263 31.01 -11.43 -9.04
CA GLN A 263 29.65 -11.95 -9.05
C GLN A 263 29.08 -12.01 -7.63
N LYS A 264 29.82 -12.61 -6.69
CA LYS A 264 29.38 -12.71 -5.30
C LYS A 264 29.18 -11.34 -4.64
N ALA A 265 30.06 -10.38 -4.93
CA ALA A 265 29.93 -9.01 -4.43
C ALA A 265 28.67 -8.33 -4.98
N LEU A 266 28.41 -8.47 -6.29
CA LEU A 266 27.19 -7.97 -6.93
C LEU A 266 25.93 -8.57 -6.30
N GLU A 267 25.89 -9.89 -6.13
CA GLU A 267 24.74 -10.59 -5.52
C GLU A 267 24.51 -10.13 -4.08
N ASN A 268 25.57 -9.97 -3.29
CA ASN A 268 25.46 -9.48 -1.91
C ASN A 268 24.99 -8.02 -1.85
N ALA A 269 25.50 -7.14 -2.73
CA ALA A 269 25.05 -5.76 -2.80
C ALA A 269 23.56 -5.68 -3.16
N ALA A 270 23.09 -6.54 -4.07
CA ALA A 270 21.66 -6.66 -4.37
C ALA A 270 20.85 -7.13 -3.15
N CYS A 271 21.34 -8.14 -2.40
CA CYS A 271 20.74 -8.56 -1.14
C CYS A 271 20.69 -7.43 -0.09
N ASP A 272 21.72 -6.61 -0.02
CA ASP A 272 21.81 -5.48 0.92
C ASP A 272 20.79 -4.41 0.56
N ILE A 273 20.52 -4.14 -0.72
CA ILE A 273 19.43 -3.24 -1.13
C ILE A 273 18.07 -3.81 -0.69
N LEU A 274 17.83 -5.11 -0.86
CA LEU A 274 16.57 -5.73 -0.45
C LEU A 274 16.34 -5.63 1.07
N THR A 275 17.42 -5.77 1.86
CA THR A 275 17.37 -5.81 3.32
C THR A 275 17.52 -4.43 3.99
N HIS A 276 18.24 -3.49 3.37
CA HIS A 276 18.71 -2.25 3.99
C HIS A 276 18.52 -1.00 3.11
N ASN A 277 17.67 -0.99 2.08
CA ASN A 277 17.30 0.26 1.40
C ASN A 277 16.47 1.18 2.33
N THR A 278 17.18 1.80 3.27
CA THR A 278 16.69 2.63 4.37
C THR A 278 16.01 3.88 3.84
N ALA A 279 16.46 4.44 2.71
CA ALA A 279 15.80 5.58 2.08
C ALA A 279 14.38 5.22 1.60
N CYS A 280 14.23 4.16 0.80
CA CYS A 280 12.91 3.70 0.35
C CYS A 280 12.04 3.21 1.52
N ARG A 281 12.63 2.51 2.50
CA ARG A 281 11.91 2.03 3.70
C ARG A 281 11.41 3.20 4.56
N SER A 282 12.28 4.18 4.82
CA SER A 282 11.94 5.36 5.65
C SER A 282 10.89 6.22 4.98
N TYR A 283 11.04 6.49 3.68
CA TYR A 283 10.05 7.25 2.92
C TYR A 283 8.71 6.53 2.85
N THR A 284 8.69 5.26 2.42
CA THR A 284 7.43 4.50 2.26
C THR A 284 6.71 4.35 3.60
N GLY A 285 7.46 4.06 4.67
CA GLY A 285 6.91 3.99 6.03
C GLY A 285 6.36 5.33 6.51
N CYS A 286 7.09 6.44 6.32
CA CYS A 286 6.60 7.79 6.64
C CYS A 286 5.32 8.09 5.86
N TYR A 287 5.39 7.99 4.53
CA TYR A 287 4.29 8.34 3.63
C TYR A 287 3.00 7.60 4.01
N ASN A 288 3.07 6.28 4.22
CA ASN A 288 1.90 5.48 4.54
C ASN A 288 1.32 5.79 5.93
N ARG A 289 2.16 5.90 6.97
CA ARG A 289 1.69 6.23 8.33
C ARG A 289 1.07 7.60 8.40
N GLU A 290 1.76 8.60 7.84
CA GLU A 290 1.31 9.98 7.95
C GLU A 290 0.10 10.24 7.04
N LEU A 291 0.00 9.58 5.89
CA LEU A 291 -1.21 9.63 5.05
C LEU A 291 -2.42 9.04 5.80
N HIS A 292 -2.24 7.90 6.47
CA HIS A 292 -3.29 7.30 7.28
C HIS A 292 -3.68 8.19 8.46
N ALA A 293 -2.69 8.72 9.20
CA ALA A 293 -2.91 9.63 10.32
C ALA A 293 -3.65 10.90 9.89
N TYR A 294 -3.29 11.45 8.72
CA TYR A 294 -3.99 12.59 8.12
C TYR A 294 -5.43 12.24 7.72
N GLY A 295 -5.67 11.07 7.13
CA GLY A 295 -7.02 10.59 6.82
C GLY A 295 -7.93 10.52 8.06
N GLU A 296 -7.41 9.99 9.18
CA GLU A 296 -8.15 9.95 10.45
C GLU A 296 -8.37 11.34 11.04
N ALA A 297 -7.36 12.22 10.99
CA ALA A 297 -7.50 13.61 11.42
C ALA A 297 -8.58 14.33 10.60
N GLN A 298 -8.57 14.17 9.28
CA GLN A 298 -9.57 14.76 8.38
C GLN A 298 -11.00 14.32 8.73
N LYS A 299 -11.18 13.03 9.03
CA LYS A 299 -12.46 12.46 9.42
C LYS A 299 -12.97 13.04 10.74
N LEU A 300 -12.10 13.10 11.76
CA LEU A 300 -12.45 13.68 13.05
C LEU A 300 -12.79 15.17 12.93
N THR A 301 -12.02 15.91 12.15
CA THR A 301 -12.22 17.34 11.91
C THR A 301 -13.56 17.63 11.24
N LYS A 302 -14.01 16.82 10.27
CA LYS A 302 -15.36 16.97 9.67
C LYS A 302 -16.49 16.86 10.68
N ASN A 303 -16.38 15.94 11.62
CA ASN A 303 -17.39 15.80 12.68
C ASN A 303 -17.36 17.01 13.62
N GLN A 304 -16.16 17.44 14.03
CA GLN A 304 -15.99 18.60 14.92
C GLN A 304 -16.49 19.91 14.30
N GLU A 305 -16.24 20.13 13.00
CA GLU A 305 -16.75 21.29 12.26
C GLU A 305 -18.28 21.32 12.28
N ALA A 306 -18.93 20.20 11.97
CA ALA A 306 -20.39 20.10 11.97
C ALA A 306 -20.99 20.33 13.37
N GLU A 307 -20.39 19.75 14.42
CA GLU A 307 -20.80 19.96 15.80
C GLU A 307 -20.67 21.43 16.22
N GLN A 308 -19.55 22.08 15.89
CA GLN A 308 -19.29 23.48 16.24
C GLN A 308 -20.21 24.45 15.47
N GLN A 309 -20.51 24.17 14.20
CA GLN A 309 -21.50 24.93 13.43
C GLN A 309 -22.90 24.79 14.04
N ALA A 310 -23.28 23.57 14.45
CA ALA A 310 -24.55 23.33 15.12
C ALA A 310 -24.64 24.07 16.47
N GLU A 311 -23.57 24.06 17.27
CA GLU A 311 -23.50 24.82 18.51
C GLU A 311 -23.62 26.33 18.27
N MET A 312 -22.90 26.85 17.26
CA MET A 312 -22.95 28.27 16.89
C MET A 312 -24.35 28.69 16.47
N MET A 313 -25.01 27.92 15.59
CA MET A 313 -26.40 28.14 15.20
C MET A 313 -27.32 28.16 16.43
N GLY A 314 -27.12 27.23 17.37
CA GLY A 314 -27.83 27.20 18.65
C GLY A 314 -27.67 28.51 19.44
N THR A 315 -26.44 29.01 19.59
CA THR A 315 -26.20 30.27 20.32
C THR A 315 -26.86 31.47 19.64
N LEU A 316 -26.84 31.56 18.31
CA LEU A 316 -27.45 32.66 17.55
C LEU A 316 -28.97 32.64 17.68
N LYS A 317 -29.57 31.45 17.62
CA LYS A 317 -31.01 31.25 17.82
C LYS A 317 -31.44 31.68 19.21
N ILE A 318 -30.70 31.28 20.26
CA ILE A 318 -30.96 31.70 21.64
C ILE A 318 -30.78 33.22 21.78
N LEU A 319 -29.74 33.80 21.18
CA LEU A 319 -29.48 35.24 21.22
C LEU A 319 -30.64 36.04 20.59
N CYS A 320 -31.18 35.57 19.46
CA CYS A 320 -32.36 36.16 18.84
C CYS A 320 -33.57 36.14 19.80
N MET A 321 -33.82 34.99 20.44
CA MET A 321 -34.91 34.83 21.40
C MET A 321 -34.73 35.73 22.63
N ILE A 322 -33.52 35.80 23.20
CA ILE A 322 -33.18 36.66 24.35
C ILE A 322 -33.46 38.13 24.02
N ARG A 323 -33.10 38.58 22.81
CA ARG A 323 -33.35 39.96 22.35
C ARG A 323 -34.82 40.28 22.06
N ALA A 324 -35.68 39.27 21.97
CA ALA A 324 -37.12 39.43 21.82
C ALA A 324 -37.82 39.73 23.16
N PHE A 325 -37.28 39.25 24.30
CA PHE A 325 -37.85 39.47 25.62
C PHE A 325 -37.97 40.96 25.96
N GLY A 326 -39.10 41.33 26.57
CA GLY A 326 -39.39 42.72 26.93
C GLY A 326 -39.86 43.61 25.78
N LYS A 327 -39.99 43.10 24.56
CA LYS A 327 -40.57 43.82 23.42
C LYS A 327 -42.06 43.50 23.23
N PRO A 328 -42.87 44.44 22.68
CA PRO A 328 -44.21 44.12 22.20
C PRO A 328 -44.13 43.03 21.11
N ASP A 329 -45.21 42.25 20.99
CA ASP A 329 -45.33 41.14 20.03
C ASP A 329 -44.29 40.01 20.22
N LEU A 330 -43.94 39.73 21.48
CA LEU A 330 -42.94 38.72 21.87
C LEU A 330 -43.09 37.38 21.11
N ASN A 331 -44.29 36.82 21.06
CA ASN A 331 -44.53 35.53 20.40
C ASN A 331 -44.18 35.57 18.91
N GLN A 332 -44.62 36.63 18.20
CA GLN A 332 -44.31 36.79 16.78
C GLN A 332 -42.80 36.94 16.54
N LYS A 333 -42.09 37.61 17.44
CA LYS A 333 -40.63 37.74 17.37
C LYS A 333 -39.90 36.41 17.64
N ILE A 334 -40.41 35.60 18.57
CA ILE A 334 -39.88 34.25 18.82
C ILE A 334 -40.09 33.36 17.60
N ASP A 335 -41.27 33.38 16.98
CA ASP A 335 -41.57 32.59 15.78
C ASP A 335 -40.60 32.93 14.63
N VAL A 336 -40.29 34.22 14.44
CA VAL A 336 -39.26 34.66 13.49
C VAL A 336 -37.89 34.08 13.84
N CYS A 337 -37.48 34.09 15.12
CA CYS A 337 -36.21 33.50 15.54
C CYS A 337 -36.17 31.97 15.32
N LEU A 338 -37.31 31.27 15.45
CA LEU A 338 -37.41 29.84 15.23
C LEU A 338 -37.34 29.46 13.75
N ALA A 339 -37.96 30.27 12.89
CA ALA A 339 -38.02 30.08 11.44
C ALA A 339 -36.79 30.61 10.69
N THR A 340 -35.98 31.47 11.32
CA THR A 340 -34.73 31.95 10.73
C THR A 340 -33.75 30.80 10.54
N ASP A 341 -33.20 30.69 9.33
CA ASP A 341 -32.06 29.84 9.04
C ASP A 341 -30.76 30.57 9.41
N TYR A 342 -30.02 30.01 10.38
CA TYR A 342 -28.74 30.56 10.82
C TYR A 342 -27.53 29.91 10.13
N SER A 343 -27.73 28.91 9.28
CA SER A 343 -26.63 28.18 8.63
C SER A 343 -25.78 29.05 7.70
N THR A 344 -26.34 30.16 7.22
CA THR A 344 -25.70 31.09 6.28
C THR A 344 -25.19 32.38 6.94
N THR A 345 -25.24 32.48 8.28
CA THR A 345 -24.72 33.69 8.94
C THR A 345 -23.20 33.76 8.89
N THR A 346 -22.68 34.99 8.96
CA THR A 346 -21.23 35.24 8.99
C THR A 346 -20.51 34.51 10.12
N GLU A 347 -21.17 34.31 11.27
CA GLU A 347 -20.61 33.62 12.43
C GLU A 347 -20.45 32.11 12.21
N VAL A 348 -21.38 31.48 11.48
CA VAL A 348 -21.31 30.06 11.12
C VAL A 348 -20.36 29.86 9.95
N ASP A 349 -20.41 30.74 8.95
CA ASP A 349 -19.50 30.70 7.80
C ASP A 349 -18.02 30.85 8.22
N ALA A 350 -17.75 31.63 9.28
CA ALA A 350 -16.42 31.79 9.86
C ALA A 350 -15.87 30.52 10.55
N LEU A 351 -16.70 29.49 10.75
CA LEU A 351 -16.26 28.21 11.32
C LEU A 351 -15.81 27.20 10.26
N LYS A 352 -15.93 27.52 8.97
CA LYS A 352 -15.53 26.60 7.90
C LYS A 352 -14.04 26.23 7.99
N ILE A 353 -13.75 24.93 7.98
CA ILE A 353 -12.40 24.39 8.00
C ILE A 353 -11.82 24.34 6.59
N SER A 354 -10.55 24.70 6.46
CA SER A 354 -9.76 24.50 5.24
C SER A 354 -9.16 23.10 5.21
N TYR A 355 -9.64 22.28 4.28
CA TYR A 355 -9.17 20.91 4.09
C TYR A 355 -8.05 20.81 3.04
N TYR A 356 -7.21 19.77 3.16
CA TYR A 356 -6.15 19.43 2.20
C TYR A 356 -6.37 18.03 1.58
N PRO A 357 -5.84 17.77 0.38
CA PRO A 357 -5.21 18.72 -0.53
C PRO A 357 -6.20 19.77 -1.06
N ASN A 358 -5.71 20.95 -1.42
CA ASN A 358 -6.47 22.01 -2.08
C ASN A 358 -5.60 22.73 -3.12
N SER A 359 -6.12 23.77 -3.77
CA SER A 359 -5.39 24.50 -4.83
C SER A 359 -4.08 25.13 -4.37
N GLN A 360 -3.95 25.49 -3.09
CA GLN A 360 -2.77 26.12 -2.50
C GLN A 360 -1.79 25.08 -1.94
N SER A 361 -2.32 23.93 -1.51
CA SER A 361 -1.58 22.82 -0.91
C SER A 361 -1.93 21.52 -1.66
N PRO A 362 -1.34 21.27 -2.83
CA PRO A 362 -1.62 20.06 -3.60
C PRO A 362 -1.07 18.81 -2.91
N MET A 363 -1.61 17.65 -3.28
CA MET A 363 -1.11 16.36 -2.81
C MET A 363 0.38 16.21 -3.17
N PRO A 364 1.25 15.78 -2.23
CA PRO A 364 2.61 15.39 -2.57
C PRO A 364 2.62 14.33 -3.66
N VAL A 365 3.58 14.44 -4.58
CA VAL A 365 3.77 13.40 -5.60
C VAL A 365 4.20 12.12 -4.90
N ASP A 366 3.39 11.07 -5.05
CA ASP A 366 3.70 9.74 -4.52
C ASP A 366 4.96 9.18 -5.19
N GLN A 367 6.06 9.08 -4.43
CA GLN A 367 7.33 8.52 -4.89
C GLN A 367 7.46 7.03 -4.59
N ARG A 368 6.47 6.39 -3.92
CA ARG A 368 6.50 4.94 -3.65
C ARG A 368 6.61 4.13 -4.94
N PRO A 369 6.02 4.53 -6.08
CA PRO A 369 6.26 3.87 -7.37
C PRO A 369 7.73 3.87 -7.79
N LYS A 370 8.54 4.88 -7.44
CA LYS A 370 10.00 4.83 -7.70
C LYS A 370 10.71 3.82 -6.80
N CYS A 371 10.15 3.53 -5.63
CA CYS A 371 10.59 2.43 -4.77
C CYS A 371 10.09 1.06 -5.27
N ALA A 372 8.99 1.03 -6.03
CA ALA A 372 8.28 -0.17 -6.47
C ALA A 372 8.55 -0.57 -7.93
N SER A 373 8.92 0.35 -8.82
CA SER A 373 8.99 0.06 -10.25
C SER A 373 10.27 -0.69 -10.60
N THR A 374 10.11 -1.94 -11.05
CA THR A 374 11.07 -2.74 -11.81
C THR A 374 12.39 -3.16 -11.15
N PHE A 375 12.88 -2.45 -10.13
CA PHE A 375 14.20 -2.68 -9.57
C PHE A 375 14.28 -3.73 -8.45
N ARG A 376 13.20 -4.16 -7.79
CA ARG A 376 13.35 -5.18 -6.71
C ARG A 376 13.27 -6.62 -7.20
N ALA A 377 12.41 -6.92 -8.17
CA ALA A 377 12.31 -8.26 -8.75
C ALA A 377 13.58 -8.65 -9.53
N SER A 378 14.21 -7.69 -10.20
CA SER A 378 15.50 -7.88 -10.87
C SER A 378 16.70 -7.88 -9.91
N MET A 379 16.51 -7.58 -8.61
CA MET A 379 17.56 -7.52 -7.59
C MET A 379 17.50 -8.71 -6.62
N ILE A 380 16.80 -9.80 -6.97
CA ILE A 380 16.83 -11.05 -6.22
C ILE A 380 17.75 -12.04 -6.95
N PRO A 381 19.00 -12.18 -6.51
CA PRO A 381 19.94 -13.16 -7.07
C PRO A 381 19.32 -14.57 -7.17
N GLY A 382 19.69 -15.32 -8.21
CA GLY A 382 19.19 -16.69 -8.44
C GLY A 382 17.73 -16.77 -8.93
N THR A 383 17.15 -15.66 -9.38
CA THR A 383 15.88 -15.64 -10.10
C THR A 383 16.12 -15.36 -11.59
N GLY A 384 15.23 -15.85 -12.46
CA GLY A 384 15.35 -15.61 -13.91
C GLY A 384 15.33 -14.11 -14.27
N SER A 385 14.61 -13.28 -13.50
CA SER A 385 14.58 -11.82 -13.70
C SER A 385 15.94 -11.17 -13.42
N PHE A 386 16.61 -11.57 -12.33
CA PHE A 386 17.95 -11.09 -11.99
C PHE A 386 18.97 -11.56 -13.02
N GLU A 387 18.95 -12.85 -13.37
CA GLU A 387 19.90 -13.44 -14.31
C GLU A 387 19.78 -12.81 -15.70
N ASN A 388 18.56 -12.58 -16.19
CA ASN A 388 18.35 -11.91 -17.47
C ASN A 388 18.84 -10.45 -17.44
N SER A 389 18.65 -9.74 -16.32
CA SER A 389 18.98 -8.33 -16.22
C SER A 389 20.48 -8.09 -16.08
N HIS A 390 21.16 -8.86 -15.22
CA HIS A 390 22.55 -8.62 -14.84
C HIS A 390 23.55 -9.57 -15.52
N TYR A 391 23.11 -10.72 -16.02
CA TYR A 391 23.97 -11.73 -16.67
C TYR A 391 23.63 -11.99 -18.14
N GLY A 392 22.53 -11.42 -18.66
CA GLY A 392 22.05 -11.71 -20.01
C GLY A 392 23.04 -11.35 -21.13
N SER A 393 24.00 -10.46 -20.87
CA SER A 393 25.03 -10.06 -21.83
C SER A 393 26.35 -10.84 -21.71
N LEU A 394 26.45 -11.81 -20.80
CA LEU A 394 27.70 -12.55 -20.59
C LEU A 394 28.00 -13.48 -21.77
N PRO A 395 29.30 -13.64 -22.13
CA PRO A 395 29.67 -14.50 -23.24
C PRO A 395 29.49 -15.99 -22.90
N SER A 396 29.10 -16.79 -23.89
CA SER A 396 28.76 -18.22 -23.69
C SER A 396 29.93 -19.08 -23.21
N ASN A 397 31.17 -18.65 -23.46
CA ASN A 397 32.40 -19.31 -23.02
C ASN A 397 32.90 -18.85 -21.65
N ALA A 398 32.22 -17.91 -20.99
CA ALA A 398 32.43 -17.52 -19.60
C ALA A 398 31.09 -17.18 -18.92
N PRO A 399 30.23 -18.19 -18.67
CA PRO A 399 28.93 -17.99 -18.04
C PRO A 399 29.07 -17.60 -16.56
N TYR A 400 27.99 -17.03 -16.01
CA TYR A 400 27.87 -16.81 -14.57
C TYR A 400 27.87 -18.13 -13.79
N ASN A 401 28.29 -18.07 -12.53
CA ASN A 401 28.23 -19.19 -11.60
C ASN A 401 26.83 -19.30 -10.98
N THR A 402 26.51 -20.44 -10.37
CA THR A 402 25.31 -20.54 -9.52
C THR A 402 25.37 -19.50 -8.39
N CYS A 403 24.23 -18.85 -8.14
CA CYS A 403 24.07 -17.87 -7.07
C CYS A 403 24.55 -18.40 -5.71
N SER A 404 25.25 -17.57 -4.94
CA SER A 404 25.83 -17.95 -3.65
C SER A 404 25.53 -17.00 -2.48
N ALA A 405 24.85 -15.89 -2.75
CA ALA A 405 24.41 -14.95 -1.72
C ALA A 405 23.34 -15.52 -0.78
N SER A 406 23.21 -14.92 0.41
CA SER A 406 22.25 -15.36 1.44
C SER A 406 20.78 -15.19 1.03
N CYS A 407 20.50 -14.31 0.07
CA CYS A 407 19.16 -14.03 -0.44
C CYS A 407 18.83 -14.71 -1.79
N CYS A 408 19.65 -15.68 -2.24
CA CYS A 408 19.41 -16.38 -3.49
C CYS A 408 18.02 -17.05 -3.53
N GLY A 409 17.23 -16.76 -4.55
CA GLY A 409 15.94 -17.42 -4.82
C GLY A 409 14.83 -17.08 -3.83
N TYR A 410 14.96 -15.99 -3.06
CA TYR A 410 13.90 -15.56 -2.16
C TYR A 410 12.66 -15.12 -2.95
N ALA A 411 11.47 -15.34 -2.39
CA ALA A 411 10.25 -14.75 -2.93
C ALA A 411 10.29 -13.22 -2.83
N GLU A 412 9.65 -12.53 -3.76
CA GLU A 412 9.60 -11.07 -3.75
C GLU A 412 9.10 -10.56 -2.38
N PRO A 413 9.80 -9.60 -1.76
CA PRO A 413 9.57 -9.20 -0.37
C PRO A 413 8.35 -8.28 -0.25
N THR A 414 7.17 -8.89 -0.36
CA THR A 414 5.85 -8.25 -0.26
C THR A 414 4.99 -9.01 0.74
N CYS A 415 4.09 -8.32 1.41
CA CYS A 415 3.08 -8.93 2.26
C CYS A 415 2.04 -9.71 1.49
N VAL A 416 1.76 -9.36 0.24
CA VAL A 416 0.96 -10.21 -0.67
C VAL A 416 1.56 -11.61 -0.79
N ASN A 417 2.90 -11.72 -0.85
CA ASN A 417 3.58 -13.02 -0.96
C ASN A 417 3.89 -13.65 0.40
N TYR A 418 4.24 -12.86 1.41
CA TYR A 418 4.62 -13.33 2.73
C TYR A 418 3.43 -13.66 3.63
N GLY A 419 2.27 -13.06 3.35
CA GLY A 419 1.11 -13.07 4.22
C GLY A 419 1.29 -12.21 5.47
N CYS A 420 0.17 -11.73 6.01
CA CYS A 420 0.16 -10.95 7.24
C CYS A 420 0.39 -11.85 8.45
N SER A 421 1.40 -11.52 9.27
CA SER A 421 1.74 -12.27 10.47
C SER A 421 1.47 -11.44 11.73
N SER A 422 1.24 -12.11 12.86
CA SER A 422 1.11 -11.45 14.16
C SER A 422 2.44 -11.23 14.86
N GLY A 423 3.54 -11.76 14.31
CA GLY A 423 4.87 -11.70 14.92
C GLY A 423 6.00 -11.70 13.90
N TYR A 424 7.21 -11.44 14.41
CA TYR A 424 8.44 -11.35 13.63
C TYR A 424 8.80 -12.69 12.98
N VAL A 425 9.07 -12.66 11.67
CA VAL A 425 9.47 -13.82 10.87
C VAL A 425 10.91 -13.62 10.38
N LYS A 426 11.85 -14.33 11.02
CA LYS A 426 13.29 -14.16 10.77
C LYS A 426 13.72 -14.47 9.32
N THR A 427 12.98 -15.32 8.62
CA THR A 427 13.31 -15.73 7.25
C THR A 427 12.82 -14.75 6.19
N GLN A 428 12.05 -13.73 6.56
CA GLN A 428 11.54 -12.72 5.62
C GLN A 428 12.48 -11.51 5.56
N LEU A 429 12.71 -10.98 4.36
CA LEU A 429 13.58 -9.81 4.13
C LEU A 429 12.96 -8.49 4.64
N CYS A 430 11.65 -8.50 4.84
CA CYS A 430 10.85 -7.44 5.44
C CYS A 430 9.70 -8.08 6.24
N GLN A 431 9.08 -7.32 7.13
CA GLN A 431 8.09 -7.83 8.07
C GLN A 431 6.67 -7.43 7.67
N CYS A 432 5.74 -8.36 7.86
CA CYS A 432 4.31 -8.18 7.60
C CYS A 432 3.46 -8.25 8.87
N ASN A 433 3.98 -7.71 9.97
CA ASN A 433 3.33 -7.65 11.28
C ASN A 433 3.30 -6.21 11.80
N SER A 434 2.39 -5.93 12.74
CA SER A 434 2.25 -4.60 13.35
C SER A 434 3.47 -4.11 14.14
N GLY A 435 4.41 -4.98 14.47
CA GLY A 435 5.68 -4.59 15.07
C GLY A 435 6.65 -3.94 14.08
N CYS A 436 6.47 -4.15 12.77
CA CYS A 436 7.44 -3.72 11.76
C CYS A 436 7.66 -2.21 11.72
N GLU A 437 6.64 -1.44 12.11
CA GLU A 437 6.68 0.03 12.11
C GLU A 437 7.72 0.55 13.10
N LYS A 438 7.82 -0.11 14.26
CA LYS A 438 8.77 0.25 15.33
C LYS A 438 10.20 -0.04 14.92
N HIS A 439 10.39 -1.02 14.03
CA HIS A 439 11.70 -1.49 13.61
C HIS A 439 12.13 -0.94 12.24
N GLY A 440 11.23 -0.24 11.53
CA GLY A 440 11.51 0.31 10.21
C GLY A 440 11.73 -0.77 9.14
N ASP A 441 11.18 -1.96 9.34
CA ASP A 441 11.42 -3.14 8.51
C ASP A 441 10.17 -3.68 7.80
N CYS A 442 9.09 -2.90 7.77
CA CYS A 442 7.85 -3.25 7.05
C CYS A 442 8.12 -3.54 5.57
N CYS A 443 7.42 -4.54 5.03
CA CYS A 443 7.32 -4.66 3.58
C CYS A 443 6.58 -3.44 3.01
N TRP A 444 6.87 -3.10 1.75
CA TRP A 444 6.41 -1.84 1.17
C TRP A 444 4.87 -1.77 1.03
N ASP A 445 4.24 -2.92 0.82
CA ASP A 445 2.80 -3.13 0.72
C ASP A 445 2.15 -3.49 2.06
N TYR A 446 2.90 -3.44 3.17
CA TYR A 446 2.35 -3.76 4.50
C TYR A 446 1.10 -2.95 4.82
N TYR A 447 1.10 -1.65 4.50
CA TYR A 447 -0.02 -0.77 4.79
C TYR A 447 -1.23 -1.06 3.91
N ASP A 448 -0.99 -1.42 2.66
CA ASP A 448 -2.05 -1.70 1.69
C ASP A 448 -2.62 -3.13 1.86
N HIS A 449 -1.82 -4.06 2.41
CA HIS A 449 -2.18 -5.48 2.50
C HIS A 449 -2.48 -5.98 3.92
N CYS A 450 -1.76 -5.51 4.94
CA CYS A 450 -1.81 -6.05 6.31
C CYS A 450 -2.27 -5.05 7.37
N ASN A 451 -2.09 -3.76 7.12
CA ASN A 451 -2.68 -2.69 7.93
C ASN A 451 -3.97 -2.17 7.33
N VAL A 452 -4.69 -3.03 6.60
CA VAL A 452 -6.09 -2.79 6.27
C VAL A 452 -6.89 -3.00 7.56
N SER A 453 -6.97 -1.95 8.37
CA SER A 453 -8.14 -1.80 9.22
C SER A 453 -9.33 -1.79 8.28
N THR A 454 -10.02 -2.93 8.17
CA THR A 454 -11.06 -3.24 7.18
C THR A 454 -12.32 -2.41 7.39
N VAL A 455 -12.20 -1.12 7.11
CA VAL A 455 -13.23 -0.39 6.41
C VAL A 455 -12.57 0.00 5.11
N GLU A 456 -12.77 -0.77 4.04
CA GLU A 456 -12.48 -0.24 2.71
C GLU A 456 -13.27 1.07 2.61
N PHE A 457 -12.54 2.18 2.60
CA PHE A 457 -13.08 3.49 2.33
C PHE A 457 -13.52 3.49 0.86
N THR A 458 -14.75 3.03 0.65
CA THR A 458 -15.38 2.82 -0.64
C THR A 458 -16.77 3.47 -0.64
N VAL A 459 -17.56 3.26 -1.68
CA VAL A 459 -18.95 3.73 -1.70
C VAL A 459 -19.79 2.87 -0.75
N MET A 460 -20.21 3.45 0.37
CA MET A 460 -20.94 2.77 1.44
C MET A 460 -22.43 3.10 1.39
N LEU A 461 -23.26 2.21 1.92
CA LEU A 461 -24.67 2.51 2.16
C LEU A 461 -24.80 3.57 3.26
N ASN A 462 -25.24 4.79 2.93
CA ASN A 462 -25.39 5.89 3.88
C ASN A 462 -26.78 5.90 4.51
N GLU A 463 -27.84 5.86 3.71
CA GLU A 463 -29.21 6.09 4.18
C GLU A 463 -30.22 5.31 3.33
N VAL A 464 -31.33 4.89 3.95
CA VAL A 464 -32.47 4.27 3.27
C VAL A 464 -33.75 4.94 3.74
N ALA A 465 -34.57 5.41 2.81
CA ALA A 465 -35.85 6.02 3.09
C ALA A 465 -37.00 5.17 2.57
N PHE A 466 -37.98 4.95 3.44
CA PHE A 466 -39.27 4.35 3.15
C PHE A 466 -40.36 5.42 3.21
N ASN A 467 -41.15 5.56 2.15
CA ASN A 467 -42.04 6.70 1.92
C ASN A 467 -41.28 8.03 2.05
N GLY A 468 -40.46 8.36 1.05
CA GLY A 468 -39.64 9.57 1.06
C GLY A 468 -40.42 10.88 1.25
N GLN A 469 -39.70 11.99 1.30
CA GLN A 469 -40.30 13.31 1.43
C GLN A 469 -40.78 13.84 0.06
N PRO A 470 -41.86 14.64 -0.02
CA PRO A 470 -42.32 15.19 -1.30
C PRO A 470 -41.26 15.97 -2.09
N ALA A 471 -40.30 16.60 -1.39
CA ALA A 471 -39.20 17.34 -1.99
C ALA A 471 -38.05 16.45 -2.51
N THR A 472 -37.99 15.18 -2.13
CA THR A 472 -36.91 14.23 -2.45
C THR A 472 -37.48 13.01 -3.13
N CYS A 473 -37.02 12.71 -4.35
CA CYS A 473 -37.56 11.61 -5.15
C CYS A 473 -39.10 11.64 -5.30
N GLU A 474 -39.72 12.83 -5.24
CA GLU A 474 -41.17 13.05 -5.31
C GLU A 474 -41.97 12.22 -4.31
N GLY A 475 -41.43 11.98 -3.11
CA GLY A 475 -42.08 11.19 -2.08
C GLY A 475 -41.95 9.68 -2.24
N SER A 476 -41.19 9.22 -3.23
CA SER A 476 -40.87 7.80 -3.40
C SER A 476 -39.74 7.36 -2.48
N ASP A 477 -39.56 6.05 -2.37
CA ASP A 477 -38.46 5.43 -1.64
C ASP A 477 -37.12 5.88 -2.24
N TRP A 478 -36.06 5.88 -1.44
CA TRP A 478 -34.72 6.19 -1.94
C TRP A 478 -33.64 5.60 -1.07
N ILE A 479 -32.47 5.45 -1.66
CA ILE A 479 -31.25 5.00 -0.99
C ILE A 479 -30.14 5.99 -1.31
N GLU A 480 -29.32 6.28 -0.31
CA GLU A 480 -28.17 7.15 -0.46
C GLU A 480 -26.87 6.39 -0.24
N LEU A 481 -25.93 6.60 -1.14
CA LEU A 481 -24.63 5.97 -1.15
C LEU A 481 -23.55 7.04 -0.92
N TYR A 482 -22.64 6.84 0.02
CA TYR A 482 -21.59 7.80 0.37
C TYR A 482 -20.21 7.27 -0.01
N ASN A 483 -19.43 8.02 -0.79
CA ASN A 483 -18.05 7.65 -1.06
C ASN A 483 -17.16 8.04 0.13
N ALA A 484 -16.86 7.07 0.99
CA ALA A 484 -15.95 7.25 2.11
C ALA A 484 -14.47 7.24 1.69
N GLY A 485 -14.18 6.86 0.44
CA GLY A 485 -12.86 6.77 -0.16
C GLY A 485 -12.21 8.09 -0.53
N PHE A 486 -10.92 8.01 -0.82
CA PHE A 486 -10.08 9.15 -1.22
C PHE A 486 -10.01 9.35 -2.75
N THR A 487 -10.65 8.47 -3.53
CA THR A 487 -10.64 8.54 -5.00
C THR A 487 -12.07 8.52 -5.55
N ARG A 488 -12.27 9.14 -6.72
CA ARG A 488 -13.52 9.05 -7.48
C ARG A 488 -13.81 7.58 -7.77
N LYS A 489 -15.03 7.13 -7.47
CA LYS A 489 -15.47 5.75 -7.73
C LYS A 489 -16.63 5.72 -8.69
N ASP A 490 -16.55 4.88 -9.70
CA ASP A 490 -17.68 4.54 -10.57
C ASP A 490 -18.36 3.28 -10.01
N VAL A 491 -19.66 3.38 -9.69
CA VAL A 491 -20.44 2.26 -9.17
C VAL A 491 -21.04 1.37 -10.27
N LYS A 492 -20.62 1.54 -11.52
CA LYS A 492 -21.02 0.64 -12.61
C LYS A 492 -20.67 -0.83 -12.30
N GLY A 493 -21.67 -1.69 -12.36
CA GLY A 493 -21.60 -3.12 -12.10
C GLY A 493 -21.69 -3.51 -10.63
N TRP A 494 -21.92 -2.56 -9.72
CA TRP A 494 -22.19 -2.83 -8.32
C TRP A 494 -23.66 -3.23 -8.15
N SER A 495 -23.97 -3.87 -7.03
CA SER A 495 -25.30 -4.47 -6.84
C SER A 495 -25.94 -4.13 -5.49
N LEU A 496 -27.26 -3.96 -5.53
CA LEU A 496 -28.14 -3.80 -4.40
C LEU A 496 -29.12 -4.97 -4.39
N ALA A 497 -29.07 -5.79 -3.35
CA ALA A 497 -30.02 -6.88 -3.13
C ALA A 497 -31.02 -6.47 -2.03
N VAL A 498 -32.32 -6.65 -2.30
CA VAL A 498 -33.39 -6.41 -1.32
C VAL A 498 -34.15 -7.72 -1.11
N GLU A 499 -34.01 -8.28 0.09
CA GLU A 499 -34.73 -9.47 0.52
C GLU A 499 -35.98 -9.05 1.32
N LYS A 500 -37.17 -9.46 0.88
CA LYS A 500 -38.43 -9.23 1.57
C LYS A 500 -39.07 -10.54 2.04
N PRO A 501 -39.86 -10.56 3.12
CA PRO A 501 -40.71 -11.71 3.46
C PRO A 501 -41.67 -12.05 2.30
N ASP A 502 -41.88 -13.34 2.04
CA ASP A 502 -42.83 -13.80 1.02
C ASP A 502 -44.27 -13.76 1.57
N ASP A 503 -45.08 -12.85 1.03
CA ASP A 503 -46.49 -12.68 1.39
C ASP A 503 -47.35 -13.91 1.06
N THR A 504 -46.91 -14.75 0.12
CA THR A 504 -47.62 -15.96 -0.31
C THR A 504 -47.17 -17.22 0.42
N ASN A 505 -45.99 -17.20 1.05
CA ASN A 505 -45.42 -18.33 1.78
C ASN A 505 -44.76 -17.88 3.10
N PRO A 506 -45.54 -17.83 4.20
CA PRO A 506 -45.05 -17.36 5.49
C PRO A 506 -43.82 -18.15 5.97
N GLY A 507 -42.69 -17.45 6.14
CA GLY A 507 -41.40 -18.03 6.54
C GLY A 507 -40.38 -18.18 5.40
N SER A 508 -40.76 -17.86 4.16
CA SER A 508 -39.84 -17.69 3.02
C SER A 508 -39.54 -16.22 2.76
N THR A 509 -38.48 -15.94 1.98
CA THR A 509 -38.10 -14.60 1.53
C THR A 509 -37.99 -14.58 0.00
N VAL A 510 -38.35 -13.45 -0.60
CA VAL A 510 -38.15 -13.14 -2.02
C VAL A 510 -37.02 -12.12 -2.13
N GLN A 511 -36.06 -12.33 -3.02
CA GLN A 511 -34.93 -11.43 -3.25
C GLN A 511 -35.06 -10.71 -4.59
N TYR A 512 -34.83 -9.41 -4.58
CA TYR A 512 -34.73 -8.55 -5.76
C TYR A 512 -33.29 -8.04 -5.89
N ASP A 513 -32.64 -8.37 -6.99
CA ASP A 513 -31.26 -7.93 -7.26
C ASP A 513 -31.26 -6.82 -8.31
N VAL A 514 -30.65 -5.70 -7.96
CA VAL A 514 -30.48 -4.54 -8.84
C VAL A 514 -29.00 -4.35 -9.13
N THR A 515 -28.63 -4.27 -10.40
CA THR A 515 -27.26 -3.96 -10.83
C THR A 515 -27.21 -2.57 -11.44
N PHE A 516 -26.20 -1.78 -11.06
CA PHE A 516 -25.98 -0.44 -11.60
C PHE A 516 -25.30 -0.55 -12.98
N ASP A 517 -26.08 -0.65 -14.05
CA ASP A 517 -25.53 -0.94 -15.39
C ASP A 517 -24.95 0.27 -16.13
N THR A 518 -25.27 1.49 -15.67
CA THR A 518 -24.74 2.75 -16.19
C THR A 518 -23.63 3.30 -15.33
N SER A 519 -22.69 4.03 -15.93
CA SER A 519 -21.64 4.74 -15.18
C SER A 519 -22.26 5.81 -14.29
N GLN A 520 -21.96 5.74 -13.00
CA GLN A 520 -22.44 6.65 -11.97
C GLN A 520 -21.23 6.92 -11.06
N THR A 521 -20.62 8.10 -11.20
CA THR A 521 -19.41 8.44 -10.46
C THR A 521 -19.73 9.19 -9.19
N VAL A 522 -19.18 8.73 -8.07
CA VAL A 522 -19.28 9.38 -6.77
C VAL A 522 -17.91 9.92 -6.38
N GLU A 523 -17.79 11.24 -6.22
CA GLU A 523 -16.54 11.88 -5.80
C GLU A 523 -16.21 11.59 -4.33
N PRO A 524 -14.93 11.65 -3.92
CA PRO A 524 -14.54 11.53 -2.51
C PRO A 524 -15.35 12.46 -1.61
N GLY A 525 -15.98 11.91 -0.56
CA GLY A 525 -16.78 12.68 0.38
C GLY A 525 -18.13 13.17 -0.16
N SER A 526 -18.51 12.80 -1.39
CA SER A 526 -19.82 13.10 -1.97
C SER A 526 -20.79 11.93 -1.78
N VAL A 527 -22.08 12.22 -1.95
CA VAL A 527 -23.16 11.22 -1.91
C VAL A 527 -23.81 11.05 -3.28
N LEU A 528 -24.37 9.87 -3.51
CA LEU A 528 -25.20 9.54 -4.66
C LEU A 528 -26.58 9.13 -4.14
N LEU A 529 -27.59 9.92 -4.52
CA LEU A 529 -28.98 9.62 -4.22
C LEU A 529 -29.58 8.77 -5.35
N VAL A 530 -30.22 7.66 -5.01
CA VAL A 530 -30.85 6.72 -5.94
C VAL A 530 -32.32 6.58 -5.56
N CYS A 531 -33.22 6.95 -6.46
CA CYS A 531 -34.65 6.89 -6.18
C CYS A 531 -35.21 5.50 -6.53
N ALA A 532 -36.07 4.98 -5.65
CA ALA A 532 -36.79 3.73 -5.80
C ALA A 532 -38.25 4.03 -6.16
N LYS A 533 -38.65 3.73 -7.40
CA LYS A 533 -40.01 4.00 -7.92
C LYS A 533 -40.58 2.76 -8.61
N PRO A 534 -41.64 2.12 -8.07
CA PRO A 534 -42.38 1.11 -8.80
C PRO A 534 -43.17 1.76 -9.94
N GLY A 535 -43.01 1.28 -11.18
CA GLY A 535 -43.88 1.65 -12.31
C GLY A 535 -43.36 2.71 -13.29
N GLY A 536 -42.04 2.97 -13.32
CA GLY A 536 -41.37 3.64 -14.44
C GLY A 536 -41.93 5.01 -14.86
N LEU A 537 -41.45 6.10 -14.25
CA LEU A 537 -41.60 7.46 -14.80
C LEU A 537 -40.24 8.14 -15.00
N SER A 538 -40.23 9.06 -15.98
CA SER A 538 -39.12 9.50 -16.82
C SER A 538 -38.30 10.68 -16.29
N ASP A 539 -37.87 10.67 -15.03
CA ASP A 539 -36.81 11.60 -14.63
C ASP A 539 -35.46 11.01 -15.06
N THR A 540 -34.89 11.56 -16.14
CA THR A 540 -33.61 11.13 -16.72
C THR A 540 -32.39 11.68 -15.98
N SER A 541 -32.57 12.46 -14.91
CA SER A 541 -31.47 13.15 -14.23
C SER A 541 -30.87 12.39 -13.04
N LEU A 542 -31.57 11.40 -12.47
CA LEU A 542 -31.10 10.58 -11.36
C LEU A 542 -31.20 9.07 -11.69
N PRO A 543 -30.29 8.24 -11.16
CA PRO A 543 -30.41 6.79 -11.27
C PRO A 543 -31.64 6.31 -10.49
N ASN A 544 -32.50 5.54 -11.16
CA ASN A 544 -33.75 5.01 -10.61
C ASN A 544 -33.74 3.48 -10.61
N ILE A 545 -34.38 2.87 -9.62
CA ILE A 545 -34.48 1.41 -9.47
C ILE A 545 -35.92 0.99 -9.14
N GLU A 546 -36.35 -0.17 -9.65
CA GLU A 546 -37.71 -0.71 -9.43
C GLU A 546 -37.73 -1.65 -8.21
N VAL A 547 -37.56 -1.09 -7.02
CA VAL A 547 -37.62 -1.84 -5.75
C VAL A 547 -38.27 -0.98 -4.66
N GLU A 548 -38.85 -1.62 -3.66
CA GLU A 548 -39.45 -0.96 -2.48
C GLU A 548 -38.58 -1.27 -1.25
N PHE A 549 -38.50 -0.34 -0.30
CA PHE A 549 -37.66 -0.44 0.91
C PHE A 549 -38.49 -0.52 2.18
N GLU A 550 -39.44 -1.45 2.23
CA GLU A 550 -40.36 -1.56 3.36
C GLU A 550 -39.65 -1.95 4.66
N PRO A 551 -40.21 -1.56 5.83
CA PRO A 551 -39.70 -2.04 7.10
C PRO A 551 -39.68 -3.57 7.19
N GLY A 552 -38.54 -4.12 7.62
CA GLY A 552 -38.30 -5.56 7.64
C GLY A 552 -37.63 -6.11 6.39
N ASN A 553 -37.50 -5.33 5.31
CA ASN A 553 -36.67 -5.71 4.16
C ASN A 553 -35.19 -5.69 4.57
N LYS A 554 -34.43 -6.68 4.12
CA LYS A 554 -32.97 -6.74 4.29
C LYS A 554 -32.32 -6.24 3.00
N ILE A 555 -31.53 -5.20 3.14
CA ILE A 555 -30.80 -4.54 2.06
C ILE A 555 -29.33 -4.96 2.16
N THR A 556 -28.76 -5.39 1.05
CA THR A 556 -27.35 -5.76 0.94
C THR A 556 -26.72 -5.01 -0.22
N TRP A 557 -25.67 -4.24 0.08
CA TRP A 557 -24.90 -3.46 -0.89
C TRP A 557 -23.56 -4.14 -1.14
N SER A 558 -23.25 -4.43 -2.42
CA SER A 558 -22.06 -5.17 -2.81
C SER A 558 -21.29 -4.49 -3.93
N ASP A 559 -19.97 -4.63 -3.91
CA ASP A 559 -19.09 -4.13 -4.96
C ASP A 559 -19.24 -4.91 -6.28
N LYS A 560 -18.51 -4.48 -7.31
CA LYS A 560 -18.48 -5.13 -8.63
C LYS A 560 -17.96 -6.57 -8.61
N ALA A 561 -17.14 -6.94 -7.62
CA ALA A 561 -16.63 -8.29 -7.45
C ALA A 561 -17.61 -9.19 -6.66
N GLY A 562 -18.69 -8.62 -6.13
CA GLY A 562 -19.69 -9.31 -5.31
C GLY A 562 -19.37 -9.31 -3.82
N ASN A 563 -18.37 -8.55 -3.36
CA ASN A 563 -18.08 -8.43 -1.93
C ASN A 563 -19.14 -7.55 -1.26
N ILE A 564 -19.69 -8.02 -0.14
CA ILE A 564 -20.67 -7.25 0.64
C ILE A 564 -19.96 -6.11 1.36
N ILE A 565 -20.35 -4.88 1.05
CA ILE A 565 -19.86 -3.66 1.70
C ILE A 565 -20.70 -3.32 2.93
N ALA A 566 -22.02 -3.47 2.81
CA ALA A 566 -22.95 -3.21 3.90
C ALA A 566 -24.19 -4.12 3.79
N SER A 567 -24.74 -4.53 4.92
CA SER A 567 -26.04 -5.21 4.97
C SER A 567 -26.81 -4.72 6.19
N THR A 568 -28.09 -4.43 6.01
CA THR A 568 -28.95 -3.91 7.08
C THR A 568 -30.41 -4.33 6.86
N THR A 569 -31.16 -4.48 7.94
CA THR A 569 -32.61 -4.69 7.88
C THR A 569 -33.29 -3.37 8.20
N VAL A 570 -34.13 -2.87 7.29
CA VAL A 570 -34.82 -1.58 7.44
C VAL A 570 -35.68 -1.62 8.70
N GLY A 571 -35.42 -0.68 9.61
CA GLY A 571 -36.11 -0.61 10.89
C GLY A 571 -37.56 -0.12 10.78
N GLY A 572 -38.42 -0.66 11.65
CA GLY A 572 -39.84 -0.31 11.78
C GLY A 572 -40.10 1.18 12.00
N HIS A 573 -40.59 1.88 10.98
CA HIS A 573 -41.15 3.23 11.10
C HIS A 573 -42.39 3.38 10.21
N THR A 574 -43.30 4.26 10.63
CA THR A 574 -44.55 4.56 9.90
C THR A 574 -44.53 6.04 9.50
N GLY A 575 -44.36 6.34 8.20
CA GLY A 575 -44.48 7.68 7.63
C GLY A 575 -43.16 8.38 7.23
N THR A 576 -43.29 9.52 6.55
CA THR A 576 -42.24 10.27 5.82
C THR A 576 -41.24 11.06 6.68
N THR A 577 -41.21 10.84 7.99
CA THR A 577 -40.51 11.73 8.94
C THR A 577 -39.15 11.22 9.40
N LYS A 578 -38.79 9.97 9.10
CA LYS A 578 -37.52 9.35 9.48
C LYS A 578 -36.99 8.47 8.36
N THR A 579 -35.68 8.27 8.35
CA THR A 579 -34.96 7.34 7.47
C THR A 579 -34.11 6.38 8.29
N TRP A 580 -33.80 5.24 7.70
CA TRP A 580 -32.88 4.25 8.25
C TRP A 580 -31.45 4.63 7.86
N SER A 581 -30.76 5.26 8.80
CA SER A 581 -29.50 5.97 8.57
C SER A 581 -28.32 5.24 9.18
N ARG A 582 -27.20 5.21 8.46
CA ARG A 582 -25.93 4.65 8.94
C ARG A 582 -25.30 5.59 9.97
N LEU A 583 -24.90 5.04 11.11
CA LEU A 583 -24.16 5.72 12.17
C LEU A 583 -22.65 5.60 11.94
N HIS A 584 -21.84 6.39 12.66
CA HIS A 584 -20.36 6.36 12.53
C HIS A 584 -19.73 5.00 12.82
N ASP A 585 -20.34 4.23 13.72
CA ASP A 585 -19.89 2.88 14.08
C ASP A 585 -20.27 1.83 13.03
N GLY A 586 -20.94 2.24 11.95
CA GLY A 586 -21.40 1.38 10.87
C GLY A 586 -22.73 0.67 11.12
N SER A 587 -23.32 0.83 12.31
CA SER A 587 -24.68 0.37 12.60
C SER A 587 -25.73 1.28 11.96
N PHE A 588 -27.00 0.90 11.98
CA PHE A 588 -28.09 1.69 11.41
C PHE A 588 -29.15 2.01 12.47
N ALA A 589 -29.73 3.21 12.40
CA ALA A 589 -30.82 3.64 13.27
C ALA A 589 -31.73 4.65 12.58
N LEU A 590 -32.94 4.85 13.11
CA LEU A 590 -33.87 5.87 12.62
C LEU A 590 -33.34 7.28 12.92
N ARG A 591 -33.18 8.11 11.89
CA ARG A 591 -32.75 9.51 11.96
C ARG A 591 -33.66 10.42 11.13
N ASP A 592 -33.52 11.73 11.31
CA ASP A 592 -34.15 12.69 10.41
C ASP A 592 -33.52 12.57 9.01
N PRO A 593 -34.33 12.69 7.93
CA PRO A 593 -33.81 12.51 6.57
C PRO A 593 -32.72 13.52 6.21
N THR A 594 -31.61 13.08 5.64
CA THR A 594 -30.51 13.96 5.18
C THR A 594 -30.21 13.81 3.68
N PRO A 595 -31.19 13.98 2.78
CA PRO A 595 -30.99 13.73 1.37
C PRO A 595 -29.95 14.68 0.75
N GLY A 596 -28.97 14.10 0.06
CA GLY A 596 -27.87 14.84 -0.55
C GLY A 596 -26.74 15.17 0.43
N ALA A 597 -26.75 14.62 1.65
CA ALA A 597 -25.72 14.85 2.65
C ALA A 597 -25.39 13.56 3.43
N LYS A 598 -24.11 13.37 3.73
CA LYS A 598 -23.69 12.25 4.58
C LYS A 598 -24.40 12.31 5.94
N ASN A 599 -24.84 11.16 6.43
CA ASN A 599 -25.43 11.06 7.76
C ASN A 599 -24.44 11.55 8.83
N GLN A 600 -24.95 12.40 9.73
CA GLN A 600 -24.15 13.03 10.77
C GLN A 600 -23.59 12.06 11.76
#